data_AF-A0A7J3V379-F1
#
_entry.id   AF-A0A7J3V379-F1
#
_cell.length_a   1.000
_cell.length_b   1.000
_cell.length_c   1.000
_cell.angle_alpha   90.00
_cell.angle_beta   90.00
_cell.angle_gamma   90.00
#
_symmetry.space_group_name_H-M   'P 1'
#
loop_
_entity.id
_entity.type
_entity.pdbx_description
1 polymer ?
#
loop_
_entity_poly.entity_id
_entity_poly.type
_entity_poly.pdbx_seq_one_letter_code
_entity_poly.pdbx_strand_id
1 'polypeptide(L)'
;MTKKGFGVWLFSTLTAIATVHLIDAANALLFNKPITLLKLYPVEEAKLQAITPNIYFLVAAASTALFWGITCAIAFENPVEAFLNKILSDAKKQSAVESQLLEEKSELLDVMNETVEFNNELLSQIKDVIYNIRAEIKEIQPLKENVEKIKTELSHLKKELKSFEEKLGRPTFCVACGKPVLPEFNICPYCGENLKPIKEQVIQLERYK
;
A
#
# COMPACT_ATOMS: atom_id res chain seq x y z
N MET A 1 38.65 -22.43 -22.32
CA MET A 1 38.42 -22.23 -23.76
C MET A 1 39.54 -22.77 -24.65
N THR A 2 40.82 -22.58 -24.31
CA THR A 2 41.98 -22.91 -25.17
C THR A 2 42.12 -24.38 -25.57
N LYS A 3 41.89 -25.33 -24.66
CA LYS A 3 42.05 -26.77 -24.96
C LYS A 3 40.99 -27.32 -25.94
N LYS A 4 39.73 -26.88 -25.82
CA LYS A 4 38.65 -27.27 -26.74
C LYS A 4 38.83 -26.64 -28.13
N GLY A 5 39.21 -25.35 -28.18
CA GLY A 5 39.54 -24.67 -29.43
C GLY A 5 40.69 -25.34 -30.18
N PHE A 6 41.73 -25.76 -29.46
CA PHE A 6 42.83 -26.52 -30.06
C PHE A 6 42.38 -27.89 -30.59
N GLY A 7 41.52 -28.60 -29.85
CA GLY A 7 40.94 -29.88 -30.31
C GLY A 7 40.11 -29.72 -31.58
N VAL A 8 39.19 -28.76 -31.62
CA VAL A 8 38.39 -28.47 -32.82
C VAL A 8 39.27 -28.08 -34.00
N TRP A 9 40.28 -27.23 -33.77
CA TRP A 9 41.23 -26.84 -34.82
C TRP A 9 42.02 -28.03 -35.37
N LEU A 10 42.57 -28.88 -34.49
CA LEU A 10 43.34 -30.06 -34.89
C LEU A 10 42.47 -31.06 -35.68
N PHE A 11 41.31 -31.43 -35.17
CA PHE A 11 40.46 -32.42 -35.85
C PHE A 11 39.76 -31.84 -37.09
N SER A 12 39.46 -30.54 -37.12
CA SER A 12 38.94 -29.88 -38.34
C SER A 12 39.98 -29.84 -39.46
N THR A 13 41.24 -29.53 -39.14
CA THR A 13 42.33 -29.56 -40.14
C THR A 13 42.60 -30.98 -40.64
N LEU A 14 42.60 -31.98 -39.75
CA LEU A 14 42.70 -33.39 -40.15
C LEU A 14 41.51 -33.85 -41.01
N THR A 15 40.30 -33.41 -40.69
CA THR A 15 39.09 -33.68 -41.50
C THR A 15 39.23 -33.07 -42.90
N ALA A 16 39.74 -31.84 -43.00
CA ALA A 16 39.95 -31.19 -44.29
C ALA A 16 40.98 -31.95 -45.14
N ILE A 17 42.09 -32.38 -44.54
CA ILE A 17 43.11 -33.19 -45.22
C ILE A 17 42.50 -34.53 -45.69
N ALA A 18 41.79 -35.24 -44.81
CA ALA A 18 41.13 -36.51 -45.15
C ALA A 18 40.09 -36.32 -46.27
N THR A 19 39.39 -35.19 -46.30
CA THR A 19 38.43 -34.85 -47.36
C THR A 19 39.13 -34.65 -48.72
N VAL A 20 40.32 -34.03 -48.75
CA VAL A 20 41.12 -33.91 -49.98
C VAL A 20 41.53 -35.30 -50.49
N HIS A 21 41.96 -36.20 -49.60
CA HIS A 21 42.22 -37.59 -49.95
C HIS A 21 40.97 -38.32 -50.46
N LEU A 22 39.82 -38.05 -49.86
CA LEU A 22 38.54 -38.63 -50.28
C LEU A 22 38.13 -38.16 -51.68
N ILE A 23 38.36 -36.88 -52.00
CA ILE A 23 38.12 -36.31 -53.34
C ILE A 23 39.07 -36.94 -54.38
N ASP A 24 40.37 -37.08 -54.08
CA ASP A 24 41.32 -37.75 -54.96
C ASP A 24 40.95 -39.23 -55.17
N ALA A 25 40.56 -39.94 -54.10
CA ALA A 25 40.10 -41.32 -54.18
C ALA A 25 38.81 -41.47 -55.01
N ALA A 26 37.84 -40.58 -54.82
CA ALA A 26 36.60 -40.56 -55.60
C ALA A 26 36.89 -40.28 -57.07
N ASN A 27 37.80 -39.36 -57.39
CA ASN A 27 38.21 -39.08 -58.76
C ASN A 27 38.94 -40.27 -59.42
N ALA A 28 39.81 -40.95 -58.67
CA ALA A 28 40.49 -42.15 -59.14
C ALA A 28 39.50 -43.28 -59.45
N LEU A 29 38.48 -43.47 -58.59
CA LEU A 29 37.47 -44.51 -58.73
C LEU A 29 36.45 -44.21 -59.85
N LEU A 30 35.99 -42.96 -59.97
CA LEU A 30 34.97 -42.56 -60.94
C LEU A 30 35.52 -42.38 -62.36
N PHE A 31 36.75 -41.90 -62.51
CA PHE A 31 37.35 -41.59 -63.81
C PHE A 31 38.49 -42.54 -64.21
N ASN A 32 38.70 -43.62 -63.46
CA ASN A 32 39.82 -44.57 -63.65
C ASN A 32 41.19 -43.86 -63.76
N LYS A 33 41.37 -42.76 -63.00
CA LYS A 33 42.61 -42.00 -62.96
C LYS A 33 43.57 -42.60 -61.91
N PRO A 34 44.90 -42.49 -62.09
CA PRO A 34 45.83 -42.90 -61.06
C PRO A 34 45.70 -42.01 -59.82
N ILE A 35 45.89 -42.59 -58.64
CA ILE A 35 45.92 -41.84 -57.38
C ILE A 35 47.12 -40.89 -57.41
N THR A 36 46.85 -39.59 -57.29
CA THR A 36 47.88 -38.55 -57.46
C THR A 36 48.46 -38.11 -56.12
N LEU A 37 47.63 -38.00 -55.09
CA LEU A 37 48.04 -37.45 -53.81
C LEU A 37 49.04 -38.34 -53.08
N LEU A 38 48.90 -39.67 -53.19
CA LEU A 38 49.83 -40.62 -52.58
C LEU A 38 51.27 -40.51 -53.12
N LYS A 39 51.45 -40.00 -54.34
CA LYS A 39 52.79 -39.83 -54.96
C LYS A 39 53.57 -38.64 -54.40
N LEU A 40 52.90 -37.74 -53.68
CA LEU A 40 53.52 -36.56 -53.08
C LEU A 40 54.19 -36.87 -51.73
N TYR A 41 53.97 -38.04 -51.16
CA TYR A 41 54.55 -38.42 -49.88
C TYR A 41 55.91 -39.09 -50.07
N PRO A 42 56.98 -38.64 -49.37
CA PRO A 42 58.33 -39.20 -49.47
C PRO A 42 58.45 -40.50 -48.67
N VAL A 43 57.64 -41.50 -49.00
CA VAL A 43 57.57 -42.81 -48.34
C VAL A 43 57.78 -43.87 -49.43
N GLU A 44 58.42 -45.00 -49.07
CA GLU A 44 58.77 -46.11 -49.98
C GLU A 44 57.69 -46.36 -51.06
N GLU A 45 57.96 -45.89 -52.27
CA GLU A 45 56.99 -45.83 -53.38
C GLU A 45 56.35 -47.19 -53.67
N ALA A 46 57.09 -48.28 -53.44
CA ALA A 46 56.66 -49.65 -53.66
C ALA A 46 55.44 -50.07 -52.80
N LYS A 47 55.28 -49.53 -51.59
CA LYS A 47 54.18 -49.93 -50.68
C LYS A 47 52.92 -49.10 -50.90
N LEU A 48 53.07 -47.82 -51.24
CA LEU A 48 51.94 -46.90 -51.45
C LEU A 48 51.28 -47.08 -52.82
N GLN A 49 52.06 -47.47 -53.84
CA GLN A 49 51.53 -47.75 -55.18
C GLN A 49 50.78 -49.08 -55.28
N ALA A 50 50.94 -49.98 -54.28
CA ALA A 50 50.21 -51.24 -54.19
C ALA A 50 48.76 -51.07 -53.70
N ILE A 51 48.38 -49.88 -53.22
CA ILE A 51 47.03 -49.62 -52.70
C ILE A 51 46.05 -49.46 -53.86
N THR A 52 45.02 -50.29 -53.89
CA THR A 52 43.96 -50.20 -54.90
C THR A 52 43.05 -49.00 -54.64
N PRO A 53 42.46 -48.38 -55.68
CA PRO A 53 41.54 -47.24 -55.54
C PRO A 53 40.38 -47.49 -54.56
N ASN A 54 39.85 -48.71 -54.52
CA ASN A 54 38.77 -49.09 -53.61
C ASN A 54 39.19 -49.05 -52.14
N ILE A 55 40.36 -49.59 -51.81
CA ILE A 55 40.89 -49.58 -50.44
C ILE A 55 41.22 -48.14 -50.02
N TYR A 56 41.83 -47.37 -50.92
CA TYR A 56 42.14 -45.96 -50.67
C TYR A 56 40.88 -45.13 -50.39
N PHE A 57 39.82 -45.32 -51.19
CA PHE A 57 38.53 -44.66 -50.98
C PHE A 57 37.90 -45.01 -49.63
N LEU A 58 37.87 -46.29 -49.26
CA LEU A 58 37.30 -46.73 -47.98
C LEU A 58 38.04 -46.14 -46.78
N VAL A 59 39.38 -46.12 -46.84
CA VAL A 59 40.21 -45.55 -45.77
C VAL A 59 40.02 -44.03 -45.68
N ALA A 60 39.97 -43.32 -46.81
CA ALA A 60 39.72 -41.89 -46.85
C ALA A 60 38.31 -41.54 -46.33
N ALA A 61 37.31 -42.33 -46.68
CA ALA A 61 35.93 -42.15 -46.22
C ALA A 61 35.80 -42.39 -44.71
N ALA A 62 36.37 -43.50 -44.22
CA ALA A 62 36.35 -43.84 -42.80
C ALA A 62 37.09 -42.79 -41.95
N SER A 63 38.27 -42.34 -42.38
CA SER A 63 39.03 -41.31 -41.67
C SER A 63 38.31 -39.95 -41.67
N THR A 64 37.71 -39.56 -42.80
CA THR A 64 36.90 -38.33 -42.87
C THR A 64 35.72 -38.39 -41.90
N ALA A 65 34.97 -39.50 -41.90
CA ALA A 65 33.83 -39.68 -41.00
C ALA A 65 34.24 -39.68 -39.51
N LEU A 66 35.36 -40.32 -39.17
CA LEU A 66 35.89 -40.36 -37.81
C LEU A 66 36.32 -38.96 -37.32
N PHE A 67 37.16 -38.26 -38.08
CA PHE A 67 37.64 -36.93 -37.67
C PHE A 67 36.50 -35.90 -37.63
N TRP A 68 35.57 -35.98 -38.58
CA TRP A 68 34.38 -35.14 -38.56
C TRP A 68 33.50 -35.44 -37.35
N GLY A 69 33.26 -36.72 -37.05
CA GLY A 69 32.50 -37.16 -35.88
C GLY A 69 33.12 -36.68 -34.56
N ILE A 70 34.44 -36.81 -34.40
CA ILE A 70 35.17 -36.31 -33.23
C ILE A 70 35.08 -34.78 -33.14
N THR A 71 35.22 -34.07 -34.27
CA THR A 71 35.09 -32.60 -34.31
C THR A 71 33.70 -32.17 -33.84
N CYS A 72 32.65 -32.82 -34.34
CA CYS A 72 31.28 -32.57 -33.93
C CYS A 72 31.06 -32.87 -32.45
N ALA A 73 31.56 -34.00 -31.94
CA ALA A 73 31.47 -34.33 -30.52
C ALA A 73 32.08 -33.21 -29.67
N ILE A 74 33.34 -32.82 -29.92
CA ILE A 74 34.03 -31.76 -29.15
C ILE A 74 33.33 -30.40 -29.28
N ALA A 75 32.83 -30.06 -30.47
CA ALA A 75 32.18 -28.77 -30.72
C ALA A 75 30.78 -28.67 -30.07
N PHE A 76 30.00 -29.76 -30.08
CA PHE A 76 28.60 -29.76 -29.65
C PHE A 76 28.36 -30.24 -28.21
N GLU A 77 29.35 -30.87 -27.55
CA GLU A 77 29.22 -31.28 -26.14
C GLU A 77 29.02 -30.09 -25.19
N ASN A 78 29.45 -28.88 -25.58
CA ASN A 78 29.48 -27.70 -24.71
C ASN A 78 28.29 -26.73 -24.82
N PRO A 79 27.73 -26.39 -26.00
CA PRO A 79 26.66 -25.40 -26.10
C PRO A 79 25.32 -25.88 -25.53
N VAL A 80 24.98 -27.17 -25.70
CA VAL A 80 23.70 -27.71 -25.21
C VAL A 80 23.72 -27.83 -23.68
N GLU A 81 24.81 -28.35 -23.11
CA GLU A 81 24.98 -28.44 -21.65
C GLU A 81 25.00 -27.04 -21.01
N ALA A 82 25.69 -26.07 -21.62
CA ALA A 82 25.69 -24.68 -21.14
C ALA A 82 24.30 -24.04 -21.21
N PHE A 83 23.54 -24.31 -22.27
CA PHE A 83 22.17 -23.83 -22.43
C PHE A 83 21.23 -24.46 -21.40
N LEU A 84 21.29 -25.78 -21.19
CA LEU A 84 20.50 -26.49 -20.19
C LEU A 84 20.83 -26.01 -18.78
N ASN A 85 22.11 -25.87 -18.45
CA ASN A 85 22.54 -25.34 -17.15
C ASN A 85 22.06 -23.92 -16.93
N LYS A 86 22.08 -23.08 -17.98
CA LYS A 86 21.55 -21.72 -17.91
C LYS A 86 20.03 -21.75 -17.65
N ILE A 87 19.25 -22.51 -18.42
CA ILE A 87 17.81 -22.64 -18.23
C ILE A 87 17.48 -23.14 -16.82
N LEU A 88 18.16 -24.18 -16.34
CA LEU A 88 17.96 -24.70 -14.99
C LEU A 88 18.30 -23.66 -13.93
N SER A 89 19.37 -22.89 -14.13
CA SER A 89 19.76 -21.81 -13.20
C SER A 89 18.76 -20.66 -13.20
N ASP A 90 18.24 -20.29 -14.37
CA ASP A 90 17.26 -19.21 -14.54
C ASP A 90 15.91 -19.64 -13.94
N ALA A 91 15.48 -20.88 -14.17
CA ALA A 91 14.28 -21.45 -13.54
C ALA A 91 14.40 -21.49 -12.00
N LYS A 92 15.56 -21.90 -11.47
CA LYS A 92 15.81 -21.90 -10.02
C LYS A 92 15.78 -20.49 -9.43
N LYS A 93 16.35 -19.50 -10.12
CA LYS A 93 16.29 -18.09 -9.72
C LYS A 93 14.87 -17.57 -9.74
N GLN A 94 14.11 -17.86 -10.79
CA GLN A 94 12.72 -17.44 -10.90
C GLN A 94 11.88 -18.00 -9.74
N SER A 95 12.02 -19.30 -9.44
CA SER A 95 11.32 -19.91 -8.31
C SER A 95 11.67 -19.26 -6.97
N ALA A 96 12.95 -18.92 -6.74
CA ALA A 96 13.38 -18.24 -5.52
C ALA A 96 12.83 -16.80 -5.40
N VAL A 97 12.76 -16.07 -6.53
CA VAL A 97 12.16 -14.73 -6.57
C VAL A 97 10.66 -14.80 -6.33
N GLU A 98 9.97 -15.77 -6.93
CA GLU A 98 8.54 -15.99 -6.69
C GLU A 98 8.24 -16.34 -5.23
N SER A 99 9.06 -17.18 -4.58
CA SER A 99 8.90 -17.47 -3.15
C SER A 99 9.11 -16.24 -2.26
N GLN A 100 10.12 -15.41 -2.56
CA GLN A 100 10.37 -14.17 -1.82
C GLN A 100 9.22 -13.17 -1.98
N LEU A 101 8.68 -13.03 -3.20
CA LEU A 101 7.54 -12.15 -3.47
C LEU A 101 6.26 -12.65 -2.79
N LEU A 102 6.07 -13.97 -2.68
CA LEU A 102 4.96 -14.54 -1.92
C LEU A 102 5.09 -14.28 -0.42
N GLU A 103 6.29 -14.38 0.13
CA GLU A 103 6.59 -14.07 1.54
C GLU A 103 6.33 -12.59 1.84
N GLU A 104 6.84 -11.67 1.01
CA GLU A 104 6.57 -10.23 1.12
C GLU A 104 5.08 -9.90 1.05
N LYS A 105 4.34 -10.54 0.12
CA LYS A 105 2.88 -10.37 0.04
C LYS A 105 2.15 -10.94 1.24
N SER A 106 2.66 -12.02 1.84
CA SER A 106 2.11 -12.59 3.07
C SER A 106 2.29 -11.62 4.24
N GLU A 107 3.50 -11.09 4.42
CA GLU A 107 3.80 -10.10 5.47
C GLU A 107 2.92 -8.84 5.32
N LEU A 108 2.71 -8.37 4.08
CA LEU A 108 1.84 -7.23 3.81
C LEU A 108 0.38 -7.52 4.18
N LEU A 109 -0.11 -8.75 3.94
CA LEU A 109 -1.45 -9.16 4.34
C LEU A 109 -1.59 -9.22 5.87
N ASP A 110 -0.56 -9.66 6.59
CA ASP A 110 -0.55 -9.66 8.05
C ASP A 110 -0.65 -8.23 8.61
N VAL A 111 0.15 -7.30 8.07
CA VAL A 111 0.08 -5.87 8.44
C VAL A 111 -1.29 -5.26 8.13
N MET A 112 -1.89 -5.62 6.99
CA MET A 112 -3.24 -5.19 6.66
C MET A 112 -4.26 -5.74 7.66
N ASN A 113 -4.14 -7.00 8.07
CA ASN A 113 -5.03 -7.60 9.05
C ASN A 113 -4.93 -6.90 10.41
N GLU A 114 -3.71 -6.67 10.91
CA GLU A 114 -3.46 -5.91 12.14
C GLU A 114 -4.05 -4.50 12.08
N THR A 115 -3.91 -3.82 10.94
CA THR A 115 -4.49 -2.48 10.74
C THR A 115 -6.02 -2.50 10.79
N VAL A 116 -6.65 -3.53 10.23
CA VAL A 116 -8.12 -3.71 10.28
C VAL A 116 -8.58 -3.99 11.71
N GLU A 117 -7.88 -4.85 12.44
CA GLU A 117 -8.19 -5.14 13.85
C GLU A 117 -8.10 -3.87 14.71
N PHE A 118 -7.00 -3.11 14.56
CA PHE A 118 -6.81 -1.84 15.28
C PHE A 118 -7.93 -0.83 14.97
N ASN A 119 -8.29 -0.66 13.69
CA ASN A 119 -9.37 0.24 13.30
C ASN A 119 -10.72 -0.22 13.86
N ASN A 120 -10.98 -1.51 13.93
CA ASN A 120 -12.21 -2.06 14.50
C ASN A 120 -12.28 -1.79 16.02
N GLU A 121 -11.17 -1.94 16.74
CA GLU A 121 -11.09 -1.60 18.16
C GLU A 121 -11.36 -0.11 18.39
N LEU A 122 -10.71 0.76 17.62
CA LEU A 122 -10.91 2.21 17.69
C LEU A 122 -12.37 2.59 17.40
N LEU A 123 -13.00 1.97 16.39
CA LEU A 123 -14.41 2.18 16.10
C LEU A 123 -15.32 1.75 17.26
N SER A 124 -14.99 0.65 17.94
CA SER A 124 -15.71 0.22 19.15
C SER A 124 -15.61 1.26 20.25
N GLN A 125 -14.41 1.77 20.52
CA GLN A 125 -14.19 2.81 21.54
C GLN A 125 -14.94 4.10 21.19
N ILE A 126 -14.91 4.54 19.93
CA ILE A 126 -15.66 5.71 19.47
C ILE A 126 -17.16 5.51 19.68
N LYS A 127 -17.67 4.31 19.38
CA LYS A 127 -19.08 3.97 19.56
C LYS A 127 -19.50 4.08 21.03
N ASP A 128 -18.67 3.62 21.95
CA ASP A 128 -18.92 3.72 23.40
C ASP A 128 -18.95 5.19 23.86
N VAL A 129 -18.00 6.00 23.40
CA VAL A 129 -17.99 7.45 23.66
C VAL A 129 -19.26 8.12 23.14
N ILE A 130 -19.72 7.76 21.93
CA ILE A 130 -20.97 8.29 21.37
C ILE A 130 -22.18 7.90 22.24
N TYR A 131 -22.23 6.68 22.76
CA TYR A 131 -23.31 6.27 23.67
C TYR A 131 -23.29 7.05 24.97
N ASN A 132 -22.10 7.29 25.55
CA ASN A 132 -21.94 8.07 26.77
C ASN A 132 -22.38 9.52 26.56
N ILE A 133 -21.88 10.19 25.51
CA ILE A 133 -22.30 11.56 25.15
C ILE A 133 -23.82 11.62 24.94
N ARG A 134 -24.41 10.63 24.27
CA ARG A 134 -25.86 10.58 24.06
C ARG A 134 -26.63 10.44 25.38
N ALA A 135 -26.10 9.69 26.35
CA ALA A 135 -26.69 9.59 27.68
C ALA A 135 -26.63 10.93 28.42
N GLU A 136 -25.46 11.58 28.45
CA GLU A 136 -25.28 12.89 29.07
C GLU A 136 -26.18 13.97 28.45
N ILE A 137 -26.34 13.98 27.12
CA ILE A 137 -27.26 14.90 26.44
C ILE A 137 -28.71 14.70 26.91
N LYS A 138 -29.14 13.45 27.13
CA LYS A 138 -30.49 13.16 27.65
C LYS A 138 -30.66 13.68 29.08
N GLU A 139 -29.61 13.64 29.90
CA GLU A 139 -29.64 14.18 31.26
C GLU A 139 -29.68 15.72 31.29
N ILE A 140 -29.03 16.38 30.33
CA ILE A 140 -29.02 17.85 30.21
C ILE A 140 -30.34 18.39 29.62
N GLN A 141 -31.06 17.60 28.83
CA GLN A 141 -32.30 18.01 28.18
C GLN A 141 -33.36 18.63 29.13
N PRO A 142 -33.71 18.03 30.29
CA PRO A 142 -34.66 18.64 31.23
C PRO A 142 -34.13 19.93 31.86
N LEU A 143 -32.81 20.07 32.04
CA LEU A 143 -32.22 21.32 32.53
C LEU A 143 -32.45 22.47 31.55
N LYS A 144 -32.32 22.20 30.25
CA LYS A 144 -32.62 23.18 29.19
C LYS A 144 -34.08 23.64 29.24
N GLU A 145 -35.01 22.71 29.41
CA GLU A 145 -36.45 23.01 29.53
C GLU A 145 -36.76 23.84 30.78
N ASN A 146 -36.16 23.48 31.92
CA ASN A 146 -36.30 24.22 33.17
C ASN A 146 -35.75 25.64 33.08
N VAL A 147 -34.60 25.84 32.42
CA VAL A 147 -34.02 27.18 32.20
C VAL A 147 -34.94 28.07 31.37
N GLU A 148 -35.54 27.52 30.29
CA GLU A 148 -36.51 28.28 29.49
C GLU A 148 -37.78 28.60 30.30
N LYS A 149 -38.24 27.69 31.17
CA LYS A 149 -39.36 27.96 32.07
C LYS A 149 -39.04 29.08 33.07
N ILE A 150 -37.89 29.01 33.75
CA ILE A 150 -37.43 30.07 34.68
C ILE A 150 -37.31 31.41 33.96
N LYS A 151 -36.78 31.42 32.73
CA LYS A 151 -36.65 32.63 31.91
C LYS A 151 -38.02 33.26 31.57
N THR A 152 -39.02 32.44 31.26
CA THR A 152 -40.38 32.93 31.02
C THR A 152 -41.04 33.46 32.30
N GLU A 153 -40.89 32.78 33.44
CA GLU A 153 -41.35 33.26 34.75
C GLU A 153 -40.69 34.57 35.16
N LEU A 154 -39.36 34.70 35.00
CA LEU A 154 -38.64 35.95 35.23
C LEU A 154 -39.14 37.08 34.34
N SER A 155 -39.43 36.78 33.07
CA SER A 155 -39.99 37.78 32.15
C SER A 155 -41.39 38.23 32.56
N HIS A 156 -42.19 37.33 33.14
CA HIS A 156 -43.51 37.63 33.68
C HIS A 156 -43.41 38.49 34.93
N LEU A 157 -42.61 38.07 35.92
CA LEU A 157 -42.33 38.83 37.14
C LEU A 157 -41.81 40.23 36.82
N LYS A 158 -40.94 40.38 35.82
CA LYS A 158 -40.46 41.68 35.35
C LYS A 158 -41.60 42.58 34.84
N LYS A 159 -42.57 42.01 34.12
CA LYS A 159 -43.77 42.76 33.68
C LYS A 159 -44.68 43.12 34.84
N GLU A 160 -44.89 42.20 35.78
CA GLU A 160 -45.68 42.46 36.98
C GLU A 160 -45.06 43.57 37.83
N LEU A 161 -43.74 43.53 38.07
CA LEU A 161 -43.01 44.56 38.79
C LEU A 161 -43.19 45.92 38.13
N LYS A 162 -43.03 46.00 36.80
CA LYS A 162 -43.26 47.23 36.04
C LYS A 162 -44.70 47.72 36.17
N SER A 163 -45.68 46.82 36.14
CA SER A 163 -47.10 47.17 36.33
C SER A 163 -47.39 47.64 37.76
N PHE A 164 -46.72 47.08 38.77
CA PHE A 164 -46.81 47.53 40.16
C PHE A 164 -46.14 48.88 40.32
N GLU A 165 -45.01 49.13 39.67
CA GLU A 165 -44.35 50.44 39.65
C GLU A 165 -45.26 51.52 39.04
N GLU A 166 -45.91 51.22 37.92
CA GLU A 166 -46.89 52.10 37.26
C GLU A 166 -48.16 52.31 38.12
N LYS A 167 -48.73 51.24 38.70
CA LYS A 167 -49.93 51.32 39.57
C LYS A 167 -49.64 51.95 40.92
N LEU A 168 -48.44 51.76 41.46
CA LEU A 168 -48.03 52.41 42.69
C LEU A 168 -47.91 53.90 42.51
N GLY A 169 -47.93 54.42 41.26
CA GLY A 169 -48.29 55.79 40.88
C GLY A 169 -48.15 56.74 42.05
N ARG A 170 -46.93 56.81 42.61
CA ARG A 170 -46.80 57.32 43.97
C ARG A 170 -47.21 58.77 43.84
N PRO A 171 -48.15 59.28 44.67
CA PRO A 171 -48.39 60.70 44.71
C PRO A 171 -47.09 61.30 45.22
N THR A 172 -46.25 61.67 44.26
CA THR A 172 -44.94 62.26 44.47
C THR A 172 -45.15 63.72 44.74
N PHE A 173 -46.24 64.14 45.40
CA PHE A 173 -46.58 65.52 45.65
C PHE A 173 -47.07 65.66 47.09
N CYS A 174 -46.59 66.68 47.80
CA CYS A 174 -47.09 67.01 49.12
C CYS A 174 -48.52 67.54 49.02
N VAL A 175 -49.44 66.97 49.80
CA VAL A 175 -50.86 67.39 49.82
C VAL A 175 -51.03 68.83 50.32
N ALA A 176 -50.10 69.33 51.15
CA ALA A 176 -50.18 70.67 51.72
C ALA A 176 -49.64 71.78 50.78
N CYS A 177 -48.57 71.51 50.02
CA CYS A 177 -47.91 72.54 49.20
C CYS A 177 -47.81 72.22 47.70
N GLY A 178 -48.28 71.05 47.27
CA GLY A 178 -48.31 70.61 45.87
C GLY A 178 -46.95 70.33 45.25
N LYS A 179 -45.83 70.48 45.98
CA LYS A 179 -44.47 70.26 45.44
C LYS A 179 -44.11 68.79 45.39
N PRO A 180 -43.26 68.38 44.42
CA PRO A 180 -42.96 66.98 44.28
C PRO A 180 -42.05 66.46 45.41
N VAL A 181 -42.40 65.35 46.04
CA VAL A 181 -41.66 64.74 47.14
C VAL A 181 -41.36 63.27 46.84
N LEU A 182 -40.13 62.85 47.12
CA LEU A 182 -39.73 61.45 47.04
C LEU A 182 -40.42 60.64 48.15
N PRO A 183 -40.84 59.42 47.87
CA PRO A 183 -41.65 58.60 48.77
C PRO A 183 -40.91 58.09 50.01
N GLU A 184 -39.61 58.36 50.13
CA GLU A 184 -38.76 58.01 51.28
C GLU A 184 -38.88 59.04 52.42
N PHE A 185 -39.40 60.24 52.14
CA PHE A 185 -39.56 61.28 53.15
C PHE A 185 -40.82 61.08 53.99
N ASN A 186 -40.66 60.98 55.32
CA ASN A 186 -41.78 60.95 56.26
C ASN A 186 -42.38 62.36 56.49
N ILE A 187 -41.58 63.40 56.24
CA ILE A 187 -41.92 64.82 56.42
C ILE A 187 -41.59 65.56 55.13
N CYS A 188 -42.48 66.43 54.66
CA CYS A 188 -42.23 67.21 53.45
C CYS A 188 -41.02 68.16 53.66
N PRO A 189 -39.95 68.05 52.86
CA PRO A 189 -38.77 68.89 53.01
C PRO A 189 -39.02 70.37 52.67
N TYR A 190 -40.15 70.69 52.04
CA TYR A 190 -40.48 72.05 51.62
C TYR A 190 -41.39 72.81 52.60
N CYS A 191 -42.29 72.12 53.29
CA CYS A 191 -43.27 72.77 54.19
C CYS A 191 -43.32 72.18 55.60
N GLY A 192 -42.58 71.10 55.87
CA GLY A 192 -42.51 70.49 57.21
C GLY A 192 -43.73 69.64 57.61
N GLU A 193 -44.71 69.45 56.73
CA GLU A 193 -45.92 68.67 57.02
C GLU A 193 -45.64 67.16 57.00
N ASN A 194 -46.28 66.39 57.89
CA ASN A 194 -46.20 64.93 57.89
C ASN A 194 -46.92 64.33 56.69
N LEU A 195 -46.24 63.45 55.95
CA LEU A 195 -46.77 62.86 54.71
C LEU A 195 -47.55 61.55 54.95
N LYS A 196 -47.65 61.06 56.19
CA LYS A 196 -48.40 59.84 56.56
C LYS A 196 -49.71 60.19 57.30
N PRO A 197 -50.90 59.89 56.75
CA PRO A 197 -52.13 59.91 57.53
C PRO A 197 -52.17 58.71 58.48
N ILE A 198 -52.29 58.97 59.79
CA ILE A 198 -52.48 57.97 60.85
C ILE A 198 -53.80 57.24 60.58
N LYS A 199 -53.75 55.94 60.28
CA LYS A 199 -54.93 55.06 60.32
C LYS A 199 -54.97 54.34 61.67
N GLU A 200 -55.63 54.95 62.64
CA GLU A 200 -56.24 54.22 63.76
C GLU A 200 -57.62 53.75 63.33
N GLN A 201 -57.77 52.45 63.05
CA GLN A 201 -59.01 51.73 63.27
C GLN A 201 -58.67 50.35 63.83
N VAL A 202 -58.69 50.27 65.16
CA VAL A 202 -58.74 49.02 65.91
C VAL A 202 -60.16 48.46 65.74
N ILE A 203 -60.32 47.39 64.97
CA ILE A 203 -61.57 46.63 64.94
C ILE A 203 -61.46 45.53 65.99
N GLN A 204 -62.29 45.61 67.03
CA GLN A 204 -62.48 44.56 68.02
C GLN A 204 -63.27 43.39 67.38
N LEU A 205 -62.74 42.18 67.45
CA LEU A 205 -63.45 40.95 67.08
C LEU A 205 -64.12 40.36 68.32
N GLU A 206 -65.36 40.78 68.58
CA GLU A 206 -66.28 40.03 69.43
C GLU A 206 -66.98 38.93 68.60
N ARG A 207 -66.98 37.71 69.16
CA ARG A 207 -67.87 36.56 68.89
C ARG A 207 -67.90 35.96 67.48
N TYR A 208 -67.41 34.72 67.37
CA TYR A 208 -68.15 33.64 66.72
C TYR A 208 -68.01 32.35 67.54
N LYS A 209 -69.16 31.85 68.02
CA LYS A 209 -69.41 30.48 68.45
C LYS A 209 -69.76 29.66 67.22
#